data_AF-A0A8S0RNR4-F1
#
_entry.id   AF-A0A8S0RNR4-F1
#
_cell.length_a   1.000
_cell.length_b   1.000
_cell.length_c   1.000
_cell.angle_alpha   90.00
_cell.angle_beta   90.00
_cell.angle_gamma   90.00
#
_symmetry.space_group_name_H-M   'P 1'
#
loop_
_entity.id
_entity.type
_entity.pdbx_description
1 polymer ?
#
loop_
_entity_poly.entity_id
_entity_poly.type
_entity_poly.pdbx_seq_one_letter_code
_entity_poly.pdbx_strand_id
1 'polypeptide(L)'
;MLNHFVGSDLSSITSAQLRSEVLGLSLTAFSVVIPYLGKFLKGATSIDQKSIPKGAEQIFVMSQNISDTLKEDLAWGTYILLRNTNSISVFVLVQDALCVRGYWNTPRDVSKENALDWFRRQTQRFGFSNLKDTIYLPQVADSELLGMLPKGTRTLLGQPIFPSPILSSSQVSQPEKVEGFVLLASTVDYAYSDKDKAWIVAVANKFRGRDIR
;
A
#
# COMPACT_ATOMS: atom_id res chain seq x y z
N MET A 1 34.66 30.27 12.94
CA MET A 1 35.51 31.45 13.23
C MET A 1 36.89 31.15 12.69
N LEU A 2 37.42 32.02 11.83
CA LEU A 2 38.76 31.84 11.25
C LEU A 2 39.81 32.30 12.26
N ASN A 3 40.72 31.40 12.63
CA ASN A 3 41.68 31.62 13.72
C ASN A 3 42.79 32.64 13.36
N HIS A 4 42.86 33.07 12.10
CA HIS A 4 43.88 34.00 11.60
C HIS A 4 43.41 35.47 11.57
N PHE A 5 42.16 35.78 11.93
CA PHE A 5 41.67 37.17 11.95
C PHE A 5 42.03 37.96 13.21
N VAL A 6 42.58 37.31 14.24
CA VAL A 6 42.92 37.92 15.54
C VAL A 6 44.44 37.99 15.79
N GLY A 7 45.27 37.41 14.91
CA GLY A 7 46.72 37.44 15.02
C GLY A 7 47.37 37.93 13.73
N SER A 8 47.85 39.16 13.75
CA SER A 8 48.71 39.74 12.71
C SER A 8 49.94 38.87 12.49
N ASP A 9 50.03 38.17 11.35
CA ASP A 9 51.25 37.93 10.56
C ASP A 9 50.96 36.97 9.40
N LEU A 10 50.73 37.54 8.21
CA LEU A 10 50.47 36.79 6.97
C LEU A 10 51.70 35.95 6.50
N SER A 11 52.86 36.17 7.12
CA SER A 11 54.16 35.58 6.76
C SER A 11 54.42 34.21 7.40
N SER A 12 53.61 33.76 8.37
CA SER A 12 53.82 32.50 9.09
C SER A 12 52.77 31.41 8.77
N ILE A 13 52.05 31.54 7.66
CA ILE A 13 51.01 30.58 7.28
C ILE A 13 51.66 29.31 6.71
N THR A 14 51.65 28.23 7.50
CA THR A 14 52.20 26.94 7.06
C THR A 14 51.25 26.29 6.04
N SER A 15 51.79 25.66 5.00
CA SER A 15 50.99 24.98 3.96
C SER A 15 50.02 23.93 4.52
N ALA A 16 50.37 23.30 5.64
CA ALA A 16 49.50 22.36 6.36
C ALA A 16 48.26 23.05 6.98
N GLN A 17 48.36 24.30 7.44
CA GLN A 17 47.26 25.06 8.03
C GLN A 17 46.25 25.52 6.96
N LEU A 18 46.72 25.93 5.78
CA LEU A 18 45.83 26.22 4.65
C LEU A 18 45.02 25.00 4.22
N ARG A 19 45.66 23.82 4.17
CA ARG A 19 44.98 22.57 3.79
C ARG A 19 43.91 22.17 4.81
N SER A 20 44.20 22.27 6.10
CA SER A 20 43.20 21.94 7.14
C SER A 20 42.05 22.95 7.18
N GLU A 21 42.32 24.23 6.92
CA GLU A 21 41.29 25.27 6.84
C GLU A 21 40.33 25.05 5.66
N VAL A 22 40.87 24.77 4.47
CA VAL A 22 40.07 24.46 3.27
C VAL A 22 39.21 23.21 3.48
N LEU A 23 39.78 22.17 4.10
CA LEU A 23 39.04 20.95 4.42
C LEU A 23 37.92 21.21 5.45
N GLY A 24 38.19 22.01 6.48
CA GLY A 24 37.20 22.38 7.49
C GLY A 24 36.06 23.24 6.93
N LEU A 25 36.37 24.18 6.04
CA LEU A 25 35.38 25.03 5.38
C LEU A 25 34.53 24.23 4.38
N SER A 26 35.16 23.36 3.60
CA SER A 26 34.48 22.41 2.70
C SER A 26 33.54 21.49 3.48
N LEU A 27 34.01 20.89 4.57
CA LEU A 27 33.21 20.01 5.43
C LEU A 27 32.02 20.74 6.06
N THR A 28 32.22 21.99 6.47
CA THR A 28 31.14 22.85 7.01
C THR A 28 30.09 23.15 5.94
N ALA A 29 30.52 23.52 4.73
CA ALA A 29 29.63 23.75 3.61
C ALA A 29 28.81 22.49 3.27
N PHE A 30 29.46 21.33 3.15
CA PHE A 30 28.76 20.07 2.92
C PHE A 30 27.79 19.72 4.05
N SER A 31 28.17 19.93 5.31
CA SER A 31 27.31 19.64 6.47
C SER A 31 26.03 20.49 6.50
N VAL A 32 26.07 21.71 5.96
CA VAL A 32 24.90 22.59 5.84
C VAL A 32 24.07 22.26 4.60
N VAL A 33 24.72 21.91 3.48
CA VAL A 33 24.04 21.66 2.20
C VAL A 33 23.37 20.29 2.16
N ILE A 34 23.95 19.24 2.74
CA ILE A 34 23.39 17.87 2.71
C ILE A 34 21.97 17.80 3.29
N PRO A 35 21.66 18.40 4.46
CA PRO A 35 20.28 18.46 4.98
C PRO A 35 19.30 19.19 4.05
N TYR A 36 19.76 20.25 3.39
CA TYR A 36 18.95 21.01 2.44
C TYR A 36 18.68 20.24 1.16
N LEU A 37 19.68 19.53 0.63
CA LEU A 37 19.50 18.65 -0.53
C LEU A 37 18.54 17.51 -0.20
N GLY A 38 18.64 16.93 1.00
CA GLY A 38 17.70 15.93 1.50
C GLY A 38 16.27 16.48 1.64
N LYS A 39 16.10 17.73 2.07
CA LYS A 39 14.79 18.42 2.12
C LYS A 39 14.27 18.78 0.73
N PHE A 40 15.12 19.18 -0.20
CA PHE A 40 14.75 19.52 -1.58
C PHE A 40 14.32 18.27 -2.35
N LEU A 41 15.05 17.17 -2.22
CA LEU A 41 14.67 15.87 -2.78
C LEU A 41 13.40 15.32 -2.12
N LYS A 42 13.17 15.57 -0.82
CA LYS A 42 11.88 15.32 -0.16
C LYS A 42 10.77 16.31 -0.55
N GLY A 43 11.12 17.47 -1.11
CA GLY A 43 10.21 18.58 -1.41
C GLY A 43 9.47 18.46 -2.74
N ALA A 44 9.87 17.55 -3.63
CA ALA A 44 9.15 17.24 -4.87
C ALA A 44 7.95 16.30 -4.66
N THR A 45 7.68 15.89 -3.42
CA THR A 45 6.51 15.10 -3.08
C THR A 45 5.90 15.57 -1.77
N SER A 46 4.99 16.55 -1.86
CA SER A 46 3.74 16.38 -1.10
C SER A 46 3.02 15.17 -1.69
N ILE A 47 3.56 13.97 -1.50
CA ILE A 47 2.75 12.76 -1.54
C ILE A 47 1.77 13.01 -0.41
N ASP A 48 0.52 13.27 -0.78
CA ASP A 48 -0.64 13.37 0.09
C ASP A 48 -0.45 12.32 1.18
N GLN A 49 -0.06 12.75 2.39
CA GLN A 49 0.17 11.80 3.46
C GLN A 49 -1.17 11.11 3.69
N LYS A 50 -1.16 9.77 3.74
CA LYS A 50 -2.32 8.93 4.04
C LYS A 50 -3.21 9.61 5.08
N SER A 51 -4.26 10.26 4.60
CA SER A 51 -5.16 11.01 5.46
C SER A 51 -6.18 10.04 6.00
N ILE A 52 -6.47 10.15 7.30
CA ILE A 52 -7.52 9.32 7.89
C ILE A 52 -8.85 9.86 7.35
N PRO A 53 -9.61 9.08 6.58
CA PRO A 53 -10.86 9.55 6.02
C PRO A 53 -11.87 9.82 7.14
N LYS A 54 -12.49 11.00 7.11
CA LYS A 54 -13.44 11.44 8.13
C LYS A 54 -14.69 10.56 8.10
N GLY A 55 -15.06 9.98 9.24
CA GLY A 55 -16.29 9.19 9.41
C GLY A 55 -16.21 7.75 8.92
N ALA A 56 -15.03 7.23 8.59
CA ALA A 56 -14.81 5.82 8.31
C ALA A 56 -14.40 5.07 9.58
N GLU A 57 -14.91 3.86 9.76
CA GLU A 57 -14.55 3.01 10.89
C GLU A 57 -13.37 2.10 10.52
N GLN A 58 -12.43 1.94 11.44
CA GLN A 58 -11.38 0.95 11.30
C GLN A 58 -11.95 -0.42 11.65
N ILE A 59 -12.05 -1.29 10.66
CA ILE A 59 -12.58 -2.64 10.83
C ILE A 59 -11.49 -3.68 10.55
N PHE A 60 -11.62 -4.81 11.22
CA PHE A 60 -10.92 -6.04 10.91
C PHE A 60 -11.90 -7.19 11.09
N VAL A 61 -12.33 -7.77 9.97
CA VAL A 61 -13.34 -8.85 9.95
C VAL A 61 -12.85 -9.92 8.99
N MET A 62 -12.99 -11.18 9.39
CA MET A 62 -12.54 -12.31 8.61
C MET A 62 -13.48 -13.50 8.76
N SER A 63 -13.55 -14.35 7.71
CA SER A 63 -14.28 -15.62 7.77
C SER A 63 -13.72 -16.52 8.88
N GLN A 64 -14.62 -17.08 9.70
CA GLN A 64 -14.27 -17.90 10.87
C GLN A 64 -14.11 -19.40 10.51
N ASN A 65 -14.75 -19.86 9.44
CA ASN A 65 -14.79 -21.26 9.02
C ASN A 65 -13.70 -21.59 7.99
N ILE A 66 -12.44 -21.26 8.29
CA ILE A 66 -11.29 -21.56 7.43
C ILE A 66 -10.13 -22.12 8.25
N SER A 67 -9.21 -22.85 7.62
CA SER A 67 -8.04 -23.44 8.28
C SER A 67 -7.16 -22.37 8.93
N ASP A 68 -6.54 -22.70 10.07
CA ASP A 68 -5.74 -21.73 10.83
C ASP A 68 -4.55 -21.17 10.03
N THR A 69 -3.96 -21.97 9.14
CA THR A 69 -2.90 -21.53 8.23
C THR A 69 -3.39 -20.47 7.24
N LEU A 70 -4.60 -20.63 6.69
CA LEU A 70 -5.21 -19.65 5.80
C LEU A 70 -5.64 -18.40 6.58
N LYS A 71 -6.10 -18.55 7.82
CA LYS A 71 -6.42 -17.43 8.72
C LYS A 71 -5.22 -16.53 8.94
N GLU A 72 -4.10 -17.13 9.34
CA GLU A 72 -2.85 -16.41 9.55
C GLU A 72 -2.41 -15.73 8.28
N ASP A 73 -2.50 -16.41 7.14
CA ASP A 73 -2.04 -15.87 5.88
C ASP A 73 -2.88 -14.71 5.35
N LEU A 74 -4.20 -14.73 5.54
CA LEU A 74 -5.08 -13.60 5.23
C LEU A 74 -4.82 -12.43 6.18
N ALA A 75 -4.64 -12.70 7.48
CA ALA A 75 -4.35 -11.68 8.48
C ALA A 75 -2.99 -11.00 8.22
N TRP A 76 -1.95 -11.78 7.93
CA TRP A 76 -0.63 -11.28 7.57
C TRP A 76 -0.61 -10.62 6.20
N GLY A 77 -1.29 -11.18 5.19
CA GLY A 77 -1.37 -10.61 3.85
C GLY A 77 -2.00 -9.21 3.86
N THR A 78 -3.17 -9.08 4.49
CA THR A 78 -3.84 -7.77 4.62
C THR A 78 -3.03 -6.78 5.47
N TYR A 79 -2.36 -7.25 6.52
CA TYR A 79 -1.47 -6.41 7.32
C TYR A 79 -0.27 -5.89 6.52
N ILE A 80 0.46 -6.78 5.85
CA ILE A 80 1.65 -6.44 5.07
C ILE A 80 1.30 -5.44 3.98
N LEU A 81 0.18 -5.61 3.29
CA LEU A 81 -0.29 -4.65 2.28
C LEU A 81 -0.57 -3.27 2.89
N LEU A 82 -1.25 -3.19 4.03
CA LEU A 82 -1.50 -1.92 4.73
C LEU A 82 -0.23 -1.24 5.26
N ARG A 83 0.83 -2.00 5.55
CA ARG A 83 2.09 -1.48 6.09
C ARG A 83 3.11 -1.11 5.01
N ASN A 84 3.10 -1.81 3.88
CA ASN A 84 4.10 -1.65 2.82
C ASN A 84 3.60 -0.85 1.61
N THR A 85 2.30 -0.53 1.55
CA THR A 85 1.73 0.31 0.49
C THR A 85 0.98 1.50 1.09
N ASN A 86 0.67 2.52 0.28
CA ASN A 86 -0.14 3.67 0.69
C ASN A 86 -1.65 3.38 0.85
N SER A 87 -2.03 2.12 1.05
CA SER A 87 -3.44 1.71 1.19
C SER A 87 -4.02 2.11 2.54
N ILE A 88 -5.26 2.58 2.56
CA ILE A 88 -6.10 2.78 3.76
C ILE A 88 -7.00 1.59 4.05
N SER A 89 -7.35 0.82 3.01
CA SER A 89 -8.34 -0.25 3.07
C SER A 89 -7.87 -1.38 2.18
N VAL A 90 -7.91 -2.60 2.71
CA VAL A 90 -7.55 -3.82 1.99
C VAL A 90 -8.65 -4.84 2.19
N PHE A 91 -9.12 -5.40 1.08
CA PHE A 91 -10.11 -6.45 1.03
C PHE A 91 -9.53 -7.60 0.23
N VAL A 92 -9.56 -8.81 0.78
CA VAL A 92 -9.09 -10.02 0.12
C VAL A 92 -10.23 -11.02 0.13
N LEU A 93 -10.57 -11.54 -1.04
CA LEU A 93 -11.48 -12.67 -1.22
C LEU A 93 -10.73 -13.78 -1.93
N VAL A 94 -10.67 -14.97 -1.32
CA VAL A 94 -10.07 -16.18 -1.90
C VAL A 94 -11.08 -17.29 -1.76
N GLN A 95 -11.64 -17.71 -2.90
CA GLN A 95 -12.76 -18.63 -3.05
C GLN A 95 -13.98 -18.19 -2.20
N ASP A 96 -14.09 -18.73 -0.98
CA ASP A 96 -15.14 -18.41 0.00
C ASP A 96 -14.61 -17.71 1.26
N ALA A 97 -13.29 -17.67 1.43
CA ALA A 97 -12.62 -17.02 2.53
C ALA A 97 -12.47 -15.52 2.25
N LEU A 98 -12.95 -14.69 3.17
CA LEU A 98 -12.90 -13.25 3.02
C LEU A 98 -12.24 -12.59 4.23
N CYS A 99 -11.41 -11.58 3.97
CA CYS A 99 -10.71 -10.80 4.97
C CYS A 99 -10.76 -9.32 4.61
N VAL A 100 -11.30 -8.52 5.52
CA VAL A 100 -11.48 -7.08 5.34
C VAL A 100 -10.74 -6.36 6.44
N ARG A 101 -9.84 -5.44 6.08
CA ARG A 101 -9.03 -4.70 7.03
C ARG A 101 -8.85 -3.24 6.62
N GLY A 102 -8.77 -2.35 7.59
CA GLY A 102 -8.52 -0.92 7.36
C GLY A 102 -9.79 -0.08 7.51
N TYR A 103 -9.82 1.07 6.84
CA TYR A 103 -10.93 2.01 6.97
C TYR A 103 -12.02 1.73 5.95
N TRP A 104 -13.24 1.46 6.41
CA TRP A 104 -14.36 1.19 5.52
C TRP A 104 -15.57 2.04 5.92
N ASN A 105 -16.42 2.36 4.94
CA ASN A 105 -17.69 3.02 5.17
C ASN A 105 -18.77 1.94 5.34
N THR A 106 -18.80 1.33 6.52
CA THR A 106 -19.84 0.34 6.87
C THR A 106 -21.11 1.07 7.30
N PRO A 107 -22.30 0.60 6.89
CA PRO A 107 -23.55 1.15 7.40
C PRO A 107 -23.63 0.89 8.91
N ARG A 108 -24.08 1.89 9.68
CA ARG A 108 -24.19 1.82 11.16
C ARG A 108 -25.12 0.70 11.67
N ASP A 109 -25.93 0.14 10.79
CA ASP A 109 -26.95 -0.86 11.08
C ASP A 109 -26.46 -2.32 10.91
N VAL A 110 -25.22 -2.51 10.43
CA VAL A 110 -24.68 -3.86 10.19
C VAL A 110 -23.84 -4.30 11.37
N SER A 111 -24.27 -5.36 12.07
CA SER A 111 -23.47 -6.00 13.12
C SER A 111 -22.16 -6.57 12.54
N LYS A 112 -21.12 -6.72 13.38
CA LYS A 112 -19.81 -7.28 12.93
C LYS A 112 -19.94 -8.66 12.30
N GLU A 113 -20.92 -9.44 12.74
CA GLU A 113 -21.23 -10.78 12.20
C GLU A 113 -21.81 -10.70 10.78
N ASN A 114 -22.71 -9.73 10.54
CA ASN A 114 -23.34 -9.51 9.24
C ASN A 114 -22.48 -8.67 8.27
N ALA A 115 -21.37 -8.10 8.75
CA ALA A 115 -20.47 -7.29 7.94
C ALA A 115 -19.87 -8.11 6.78
N LEU A 116 -19.49 -9.37 7.05
CA LEU A 116 -18.93 -10.28 6.04
C LEU A 116 -19.89 -10.48 4.86
N ASP A 117 -21.17 -10.77 5.16
CA ASP A 117 -22.21 -10.96 4.15
C ASP A 117 -22.55 -9.68 3.40
N TRP A 118 -22.51 -8.54 4.10
CA TRP A 118 -22.68 -7.24 3.47
C TRP A 118 -21.56 -6.96 2.46
N PHE A 119 -20.29 -7.15 2.82
CA PHE A 119 -19.17 -6.99 1.89
C PHE A 119 -19.28 -7.94 0.69
N ARG A 120 -19.66 -9.19 0.92
CA ARG A 120 -19.90 -10.17 -0.15
C ARG A 120 -20.99 -9.72 -1.13
N ARG A 121 -22.09 -9.16 -0.64
CA ARG A 121 -23.14 -8.61 -1.53
C ARG A 121 -22.65 -7.40 -2.32
N GLN A 122 -21.83 -6.54 -1.72
CA GLN A 122 -21.24 -5.42 -2.45
C GLN A 122 -20.31 -5.91 -3.57
N THR A 123 -19.45 -6.89 -3.30
CA THR A 123 -18.52 -7.39 -4.33
C THR A 123 -19.22 -8.04 -5.52
N GLN A 124 -20.34 -8.75 -5.28
CA GLN A 124 -21.19 -9.29 -6.34
C GLN A 124 -21.87 -8.18 -7.15
N ARG A 125 -22.38 -7.14 -6.48
CA ARG A 125 -23.04 -6.00 -7.15
C ARG A 125 -22.11 -5.26 -8.11
N PHE A 126 -20.84 -5.11 -7.76
CA PHE A 126 -19.84 -4.40 -8.57
C PHE A 126 -19.04 -5.31 -9.49
N GLY A 127 -19.32 -6.62 -9.52
CA GLY A 127 -18.73 -7.55 -10.47
C GLY A 127 -17.24 -7.87 -10.23
N PHE A 128 -16.66 -7.52 -9.08
CA PHE A 128 -15.27 -7.84 -8.77
C PHE A 128 -14.99 -9.34 -8.71
N SER A 129 -16.03 -10.15 -8.51
CA SER A 129 -15.95 -11.61 -8.57
C SER A 129 -15.52 -12.15 -9.95
N ASN A 130 -15.59 -11.34 -11.01
CA ASN A 130 -15.29 -11.74 -12.40
C ASN A 130 -14.17 -10.88 -13.03
N LEU A 131 -13.27 -10.36 -12.20
CA LEU A 131 -12.08 -9.60 -12.64
C LEU A 131 -11.15 -10.48 -13.48
N LYS A 132 -11.10 -10.24 -14.79
CA LYS A 132 -10.18 -10.96 -15.70
C LYS A 132 -8.77 -10.36 -15.73
N ASP A 133 -8.64 -9.08 -15.41
CA ASP A 133 -7.37 -8.36 -15.45
C ASP A 133 -7.23 -7.48 -14.22
N THR A 134 -5.99 -7.08 -13.92
CA THR A 134 -5.73 -6.10 -12.85
C THR A 134 -6.33 -4.76 -13.22
N ILE A 135 -7.25 -4.26 -12.38
CA ILE A 135 -7.82 -2.92 -12.54
C ILE A 135 -7.03 -1.97 -11.66
N TYR A 136 -6.54 -0.88 -12.25
CA TYR A 136 -5.92 0.22 -11.52
C TYR A 136 -6.57 1.54 -11.92
N LEU A 137 -7.22 2.17 -10.95
CA LEU A 137 -7.84 3.49 -11.08
C LEU A 137 -6.98 4.49 -10.29
N PRO A 138 -6.07 5.22 -10.94
CA PRO A 138 -5.13 6.13 -10.27
C PRO A 138 -5.80 7.39 -9.71
N GLN A 139 -6.97 7.75 -10.24
CA GLN A 139 -7.80 8.85 -9.78
C GLN A 139 -9.26 8.43 -9.94
N VAL A 140 -10.00 8.43 -8.84
CA VAL A 140 -11.43 8.13 -8.79
C VAL A 140 -12.14 9.42 -8.42
N ALA A 141 -12.92 9.96 -9.36
CA ALA A 141 -13.75 11.12 -9.12
C ALA A 141 -15.07 10.67 -8.46
N ASP A 142 -15.26 11.12 -7.22
CA ASP A 142 -16.41 10.90 -6.35
C ASP A 142 -16.82 9.46 -6.00
N SER A 143 -17.14 9.30 -4.71
CA SER A 143 -17.39 8.07 -3.94
C SER A 143 -18.55 7.17 -4.42
N GLU A 144 -19.14 7.40 -5.59
CA GLU A 144 -20.29 6.60 -6.06
C GLU A 144 -19.90 5.19 -6.50
N LEU A 145 -18.66 4.99 -6.95
CA LEU A 145 -18.21 3.73 -7.51
C LEU A 145 -18.27 2.57 -6.50
N LEU A 146 -18.14 2.85 -5.20
CA LEU A 146 -18.29 1.86 -4.12
C LEU A 146 -18.73 2.53 -2.82
N GLY A 147 -20.03 2.48 -2.50
CA GLY A 147 -20.55 2.99 -1.22
C GLY A 147 -19.91 2.39 0.04
N MET A 148 -19.15 1.29 -0.11
CA MET A 148 -18.35 0.68 0.96
C MET A 148 -17.00 1.35 1.22
N LEU A 149 -16.47 2.10 0.26
CA LEU A 149 -15.20 2.78 0.41
C LEU A 149 -15.35 4.04 1.25
N PRO A 150 -14.33 4.39 2.05
CA PRO A 150 -14.36 5.60 2.83
C PRO A 150 -14.36 6.84 1.92
N LYS A 151 -15.02 7.90 2.39
CA LYS A 151 -15.08 9.19 1.71
C LYS A 151 -13.67 9.74 1.50
N GLY A 152 -13.40 10.22 0.29
CA GLY A 152 -12.07 10.73 -0.08
C GLY A 152 -11.10 9.65 -0.54
N THR A 153 -11.57 8.44 -0.86
CA THR A 153 -10.78 7.49 -1.66
C THR A 153 -10.52 8.09 -3.03
N ARG A 154 -9.24 8.11 -3.43
CA ARG A 154 -8.79 8.65 -4.71
C ARG A 154 -8.16 7.62 -5.62
N THR A 155 -7.55 6.56 -5.06
CA THR A 155 -6.98 5.47 -5.85
C THR A 155 -7.62 4.14 -5.46
N LEU A 156 -7.91 3.30 -6.47
CA LEU A 156 -8.39 1.92 -6.30
C LEU A 156 -7.56 0.96 -7.14
N LEU A 157 -7.19 -0.19 -6.59
CA LEU A 157 -6.52 -1.28 -7.31
C LEU A 157 -7.19 -2.61 -6.98
N GLY A 158 -7.64 -3.33 -8.01
CA GLY A 158 -8.16 -4.70 -7.93
C GLY A 158 -7.23 -5.66 -8.65
N GLN A 159 -6.57 -6.55 -7.92
CA GLN A 159 -5.70 -7.59 -8.44
C GLN A 159 -6.43 -8.95 -8.39
N PRO A 160 -6.74 -9.59 -9.53
CA PRO A 160 -7.28 -10.94 -9.53
C PRO A 160 -6.24 -11.98 -9.06
N ILE A 161 -6.74 -13.06 -8.48
CA ILE A 161 -6.00 -14.27 -8.09
C ILE A 161 -6.49 -15.39 -9.01
N PHE A 162 -5.58 -15.94 -9.80
CA PHE A 162 -5.89 -17.03 -10.73
C PHE A 162 -5.54 -18.39 -10.14
N PRO A 163 -6.29 -19.45 -10.49
CA PRO A 163 -5.97 -20.83 -10.12
C PRO A 163 -4.56 -21.24 -10.55
N SER A 164 -3.96 -22.18 -9.81
CA SER A 164 -2.71 -22.83 -10.24
C SER A 164 -2.95 -23.67 -11.50
N PRO A 165 -2.06 -23.66 -12.51
CA PRO A 165 -2.24 -24.43 -13.74
C PRO A 165 -2.19 -25.95 -13.51
N ILE A 166 -1.67 -26.39 -12.36
CA ILE A 166 -1.35 -27.79 -12.07
C ILE A 166 -2.62 -28.63 -11.79
N LEU A 167 -3.72 -28.01 -11.36
CA LEU A 167 -4.99 -28.70 -11.08
C LEU A 167 -5.94 -28.74 -12.29
N SER A 168 -5.58 -28.11 -13.41
CA SER A 168 -6.38 -28.06 -14.64
C SER A 168 -6.13 -29.29 -15.52
N SER A 169 -6.21 -30.51 -14.96
CA SER A 169 -6.04 -31.76 -15.72
C SER A 169 -7.33 -32.37 -16.24
N SER A 170 -8.47 -31.67 -16.12
CA SER A 170 -9.74 -32.15 -16.67
C SER A 170 -10.20 -31.25 -17.81
N GLN A 171 -10.19 -31.83 -19.02
CA GLN A 171 -10.70 -31.26 -20.26
C GLN A 171 -12.17 -30.83 -20.11
N VAL A 172 -12.43 -29.56 -19.83
CA VAL A 172 -13.55 -28.79 -20.39
C VAL A 172 -13.11 -27.34 -20.39
N SER A 173 -13.20 -26.67 -21.53
CA SER A 173 -12.97 -25.23 -21.72
C SER A 173 -13.99 -24.42 -20.91
N GLN A 174 -13.85 -24.37 -19.59
CA GLN A 174 -14.54 -23.40 -18.76
C GLN A 174 -13.69 -22.12 -18.74
N PRO A 175 -14.30 -20.93 -18.83
CA PRO A 175 -13.56 -19.68 -18.71
C PRO A 175 -12.80 -19.70 -17.39
N GLU A 176 -11.54 -19.28 -17.42
CA GLU A 176 -10.64 -19.20 -16.25
C GLU A 176 -11.39 -18.59 -15.06
N LYS A 177 -11.85 -19.45 -14.16
CA LYS A 177 -12.67 -19.01 -13.04
C LYS A 177 -11.72 -18.39 -12.03
N VAL A 178 -11.86 -17.08 -11.85
CA VAL A 178 -11.09 -16.29 -10.88
C VAL A 178 -11.24 -16.94 -9.50
N GLU A 179 -10.12 -17.34 -8.91
CA GLU A 179 -10.10 -17.99 -7.59
C GLU A 179 -10.36 -16.96 -6.50
N GLY A 180 -10.02 -15.69 -6.73
CA GLY A 180 -10.24 -14.62 -5.80
C GLY A 180 -9.74 -13.27 -6.31
N PHE A 181 -9.79 -12.25 -5.47
CA PHE A 181 -9.18 -10.97 -5.77
C PHE A 181 -8.73 -10.24 -4.51
N VAL A 182 -7.76 -9.34 -4.69
CA VAL A 182 -7.29 -8.40 -3.69
C VAL A 182 -7.68 -7.00 -4.15
N LEU A 183 -8.46 -6.28 -3.34
CA LEU A 183 -8.86 -4.92 -3.57
C LEU A 183 -8.18 -4.00 -2.55
N LEU A 184 -7.51 -2.95 -3.03
CA LEU A 184 -6.83 -1.95 -2.21
C LEU A 184 -7.31 -0.56 -2.57
N ALA A 185 -7.62 0.24 -1.56
CA ALA A 185 -8.01 1.63 -1.71
C ALA A 185 -7.06 2.58 -0.97
N SER A 186 -6.85 3.77 -1.53
CA SER A 186 -6.03 4.84 -0.96
C SER A 186 -6.72 6.21 -1.07
N THR A 187 -6.48 7.10 -0.11
CA THR A 187 -6.85 8.53 -0.20
C THR A 187 -5.90 9.34 -1.09
N VAL A 188 -4.77 8.77 -1.49
CA VAL A 188 -3.72 9.44 -2.26
C VAL A 188 -3.98 9.20 -3.75
N ASP A 189 -3.75 10.21 -4.59
CA ASP A 189 -3.73 10.04 -6.05
C ASP A 189 -2.49 9.27 -6.49
N TYR A 190 -2.62 8.38 -7.48
CA TYR A 190 -1.52 7.54 -7.96
C TYR A 190 -0.79 6.77 -6.83
N ALA A 191 -1.56 6.23 -5.89
CA ALA A 191 -1.00 5.73 -4.62
C ALA A 191 -0.01 4.55 -4.74
N TYR A 192 -0.02 3.81 -5.86
CA TYR A 192 0.73 2.57 -6.01
C TYR A 192 1.84 2.68 -7.07
N SER A 193 3.09 2.67 -6.59
CA SER A 193 4.28 2.54 -7.42
C SER A 193 4.42 1.12 -7.98
N ASP A 194 5.35 0.90 -8.91
CA ASP A 194 5.61 -0.45 -9.44
C ASP A 194 6.12 -1.42 -8.37
N LYS A 195 6.82 -0.90 -7.36
CA LYS A 195 7.20 -1.66 -6.17
C LYS A 195 5.97 -2.11 -5.38
N ASP A 196 4.99 -1.23 -5.20
CA ASP A 196 3.74 -1.56 -4.48
C ASP A 196 2.93 -2.60 -5.26
N LYS A 197 2.83 -2.44 -6.59
CA LYS A 197 2.17 -3.42 -7.47
C LYS A 197 2.86 -4.77 -7.39
N ALA A 198 4.19 -4.82 -7.37
CA ALA A 198 4.94 -6.06 -7.21
C ALA A 198 4.64 -6.74 -5.87
N TRP A 199 4.55 -5.98 -4.77
CA TRP A 199 4.11 -6.50 -3.47
C TRP A 199 2.68 -7.06 -3.52
N ILE A 200 1.75 -6.33 -4.15
CA ILE A 200 0.35 -6.74 -4.28
C ILE A 200 0.25 -8.05 -5.07
N VAL A 201 0.97 -8.15 -6.20
CA VAL A 201 1.04 -9.36 -7.01
C VAL A 201 1.67 -10.52 -6.24
N ALA A 202 2.75 -10.28 -5.50
CA ALA A 202 3.40 -11.32 -4.68
C ALA A 202 2.46 -11.87 -3.61
N VAL A 203 1.72 -10.98 -2.92
CA VAL A 203 0.72 -11.39 -1.92
C VAL A 203 -0.44 -12.13 -2.58
N ALA A 204 -0.94 -11.66 -3.72
CA ALA A 204 -1.99 -12.35 -4.49
C ALA A 204 -1.54 -13.77 -4.91
N ASN A 205 -0.31 -13.91 -5.41
CA ASN A 205 0.26 -15.20 -5.80
C ASN A 205 0.43 -16.18 -4.63
N LYS A 206 0.60 -15.70 -3.40
CA LYS A 206 0.65 -16.55 -2.20
C LYS A 206 -0.67 -17.32 -1.97
N PHE A 207 -1.77 -16.82 -2.49
CA PHE A 207 -3.09 -17.46 -2.36
C PHE A 207 -3.45 -18.37 -3.53
N ARG A 208 -2.59 -18.47 -4.55
CA ARG A 208 -2.81 -19.29 -5.74
C ARG A 208 -2.81 -20.79 -5.41
N GLY A 209 -3.87 -21.50 -5.79
CA GLY A 209 -3.92 -22.96 -5.74
C GLY A 209 -3.82 -23.56 -4.34
N ARG A 210 -4.26 -22.84 -3.31
CA ARG A 210 -4.36 -23.39 -1.97
C ARG A 210 -5.76 -23.93 -1.72
N ASP A 211 -5.82 -25.21 -1.37
CA ASP A 211 -7.04 -25.84 -0.89
C ASP A 211 -7.42 -25.24 0.48
N ILE A 212 -8.71 -24.93 0.63
CA ILE A 212 -9.28 -24.32 1.85
C ILE A 212 -9.64 -25.41 2.90
N ARG A 213 -9.34 -26.68 2.62
CA ARG A 213 -9.64 -27.82 3.52
C ARG A 213 -8.51 -28.15 4.48
#